data_AF-T1G1G5-F1
#
_entry.id   AF-T1G1G5-F1
#
_cell.length_a   1.000
_cell.length_b   1.000
_cell.length_c   1.000
_cell.angle_alpha   90.00
_cell.angle_beta   90.00
_cell.angle_gamma   90.00
#
_symmetry.space_group_name_H-M   'P 1'
#
loop_
_entity.id
_entity.type
_entity.pdbx_description
1 polymer ?
#
loop_
_entity_poly.entity_id
_entity_poly.type
_entity_poly.pdbx_seq_one_letter_code
_entity_poly.pdbx_strand_id
1 'polypeptide(L)'
;MSKLCGLNVVQLREELQKRSLVTSGNKEILVARLREALIDEGKNPDEFKFDGADEDNEISTGTFTTAKMMELLLSMSTEQSEQQSERQTEELKQQIQEQSERQSKRQTEELRQQIKEQSERQTGELKQIKDQLKHVKLEVAEQIEEQSTRIEMISRNLIVRPLR
;
A
#
# COMPACT_ATOMS: atom_id res chain seq x y z
N MET A 1 0.42 52.24 43.92
CA MET A 1 0.75 52.10 42.48
C MET A 1 -0.40 52.69 41.68
N SER A 2 -0.10 53.51 40.67
CA SER A 2 -1.07 54.19 39.82
C SER A 2 -1.87 53.20 38.97
N LYS A 3 -3.19 53.40 38.85
CA LYS A 3 -4.07 52.53 38.03
C LYS A 3 -3.63 52.48 36.57
N LEU A 4 -3.15 53.60 36.03
CA LEU A 4 -2.62 53.72 34.67
C LEU A 4 -1.49 52.71 34.37
N CYS A 5 -0.56 52.47 35.30
CA CYS A 5 0.56 51.53 35.10
C CYS A 5 0.12 50.06 35.10
N GLY A 6 -1.07 49.77 35.64
CA GLY A 6 -1.68 48.44 35.69
C GLY A 6 -2.27 47.98 34.35
N LEU A 7 -2.54 48.89 33.41
CA LEU A 7 -3.12 48.56 32.11
C LEU A 7 -2.18 47.70 31.25
N ASN A 8 -2.75 46.82 30.43
CA ASN A 8 -2.02 46.03 29.44
C ASN A 8 -1.72 46.88 28.18
N VAL A 9 -0.81 46.41 27.31
CA VAL A 9 -0.41 47.18 26.12
C VAL A 9 -1.56 47.40 25.13
N VAL A 10 -2.52 46.48 25.07
CA VAL A 10 -3.70 46.59 24.19
C VAL A 10 -4.62 47.71 24.70
N GLN A 11 -4.99 47.68 25.98
CA GLN A 11 -5.78 48.72 26.66
C GLN A 11 -5.11 50.10 26.56
N LEU A 12 -3.79 50.18 26.76
CA LEU A 12 -3.05 51.43 26.62
C LEU A 12 -3.16 51.99 25.18
N ARG A 13 -3.11 51.13 24.16
CA ARG A 13 -3.27 51.55 22.77
C ARG A 13 -4.70 51.97 22.46
N GLU A 14 -5.69 51.27 22.98
CA GLU A 14 -7.11 51.64 22.81
C GLU A 14 -7.40 53.00 23.42
N GLU A 15 -6.95 53.26 24.65
CA GLU A 15 -7.14 54.54 25.32
C GLU A 15 -6.42 55.69 24.61
N LEU A 16 -5.21 55.44 24.10
CA LEU A 16 -4.50 56.41 23.25
C LEU A 16 -5.24 56.63 21.92
N GLN A 17 -5.77 55.59 21.30
CA GLN A 17 -6.51 55.67 20.05
C GLN A 17 -7.83 56.44 20.19
N LYS A 18 -8.57 56.25 21.29
CA LYS A 18 -9.77 57.04 21.63
C LYS A 18 -9.46 58.54 21.68
N ARG A 19 -8.25 58.89 22.12
CA ARG A 19 -7.72 60.26 22.21
C ARG A 19 -7.02 60.70 20.91
N SER A 20 -7.06 59.90 19.86
CA SER A 20 -6.36 60.13 18.58
C SER A 20 -4.84 60.36 18.73
N LEU A 21 -4.24 59.70 19.73
CA LEU A 21 -2.80 59.75 20.01
C LEU A 21 -2.07 58.58 19.35
N VAL A 22 -0.76 58.77 19.17
CA VAL A 22 0.12 57.76 18.61
C VAL A 22 0.15 56.51 19.52
N THR A 23 -0.04 55.33 18.94
CA THR A 23 -0.08 54.02 19.65
C THR A 23 1.21 53.21 19.50
N SER A 24 2.23 53.77 18.83
CA SER A 24 3.55 53.16 18.68
C SER A 24 4.45 53.45 19.89
N GLY A 25 5.31 52.47 20.21
CA GLY A 25 6.26 52.53 21.31
C GLY A 25 6.08 51.40 22.33
N ASN A 26 7.03 51.32 23.26
CA ASN A 26 7.03 50.36 24.36
C ASN A 26 6.01 50.78 25.44
N LYS A 27 5.65 49.85 26.33
CA LYS A 27 4.62 50.06 27.37
C LYS A 27 4.81 51.37 28.15
N GLU A 28 6.04 51.66 28.55
CA GLU A 28 6.40 52.88 29.29
C GLU A 28 6.11 54.17 28.50
N ILE A 29 6.38 54.16 27.19
CA ILE A 29 6.11 55.29 26.30
C ILE A 29 4.60 55.51 26.16
N LEU A 30 3.83 54.42 26.05
CA LEU A 30 2.36 54.50 25.97
C LEU A 30 1.76 55.02 27.28
N VAL A 31 2.26 54.54 28.42
CA VAL A 31 1.87 55.01 29.76
C VAL A 31 2.18 56.49 29.93
N ALA A 32 3.39 56.94 29.58
CA ALA A 32 3.78 58.34 29.71
C ALA A 32 2.90 59.26 28.85
N ARG A 33 2.65 58.86 27.58
CA ARG A 33 1.80 59.62 26.65
C ARG A 33 0.35 59.70 27.13
N LEU A 34 -0.19 58.61 27.65
CA LEU A 34 -1.56 58.58 28.18
C LEU A 34 -1.67 59.39 29.48
N ARG A 35 -0.62 59.37 30.31
CA ARG A 35 -0.52 60.20 31.52
C ARG A 35 -0.58 61.68 31.20
N GLU A 36 0.19 62.12 30.21
CA GLU A 36 0.25 63.52 29.78
C GLU A 36 -1.11 63.96 29.23
N ALA A 37 -1.71 63.17 28.35
CA ALA A 37 -3.04 63.47 27.79
C ALA A 37 -4.16 63.54 28.85
N LEU A 38 -4.05 62.77 29.93
CA LEU A 38 -4.98 62.84 31.05
C LEU A 38 -4.82 64.14 31.84
N ILE A 39 -3.59 64.59 32.05
CA ILE A 39 -3.27 65.85 32.72
C ILE A 39 -3.77 67.03 31.88
N ASP A 40 -3.58 67.00 30.56
CA ASP A 40 -4.05 68.04 29.64
C ASP A 40 -5.58 68.17 29.62
N GLU A 41 -6.29 67.05 29.83
CA GLU A 41 -7.75 67.01 30.02
C GLU A 41 -8.20 67.45 31.43
N GLY A 42 -7.27 67.80 32.33
CA GLY A 42 -7.56 68.18 33.71
C GLY A 42 -7.92 67.00 34.62
N LYS A 43 -7.57 65.77 34.23
CA LYS A 43 -7.91 64.54 34.96
C LYS A 43 -6.68 64.00 35.68
N ASN A 44 -6.87 63.45 36.88
CA ASN A 44 -5.78 62.82 37.63
C ASN A 44 -5.49 61.42 37.06
N PRO A 45 -4.30 61.15 36.49
CA PRO A 45 -3.97 59.85 35.91
C PRO A 45 -4.00 58.68 36.90
N ASP A 46 -3.89 58.97 38.20
CA ASP A 46 -3.89 57.95 39.24
C ASP A 46 -5.31 57.55 39.68
N GLU A 47 -6.29 58.44 39.50
CA GLU A 47 -7.69 58.24 39.90
C GLU A 47 -8.63 58.00 38.71
N PHE A 48 -8.19 58.32 37.49
CA PHE A 48 -9.00 58.16 36.29
C PHE A 48 -9.48 56.71 36.13
N LYS A 49 -10.79 56.56 35.95
CA LYS A 49 -11.46 55.28 35.70
C LYS A 49 -11.40 55.02 34.20
N PHE A 50 -10.70 53.96 33.79
CA PHE A 50 -10.71 53.49 32.41
C PHE A 50 -11.87 52.50 32.26
N ASP A 51 -12.68 52.67 31.22
CA ASP A 51 -13.90 51.89 30.96
C ASP A 51 -13.64 50.40 30.64
N GLY A 52 -12.39 49.93 30.75
CA GLY A 52 -12.00 48.52 30.59
C GLY A 52 -11.01 48.03 31.65
N ALA A 53 -10.86 48.73 32.78
CA ALA A 53 -9.97 48.33 33.87
C ALA A 53 -10.59 47.35 34.87
N ASP A 54 -11.93 47.27 34.90
CA ASP A 54 -12.69 46.42 35.84
C ASP A 54 -13.33 45.20 35.14
N GLU A 55 -13.24 45.10 33.80
CA GLU A 55 -13.65 43.91 33.06
C GLU A 55 -12.43 43.04 32.82
N ASP A 56 -12.41 41.87 33.46
CA ASP A 56 -11.54 40.78 33.10
C ASP A 56 -11.53 40.64 31.58
N ASN A 57 -10.37 40.88 31.02
CA ASN A 57 -10.01 40.84 29.62
C ASN A 57 -10.33 39.44 29.04
N GLU A 58 -11.61 39.18 28.79
CA GLU A 58 -12.08 38.17 27.86
C GLU A 58 -11.75 38.69 26.48
N ILE A 59 -10.46 38.59 26.14
CA ILE A 59 -10.05 38.60 24.75
C ILE A 59 -10.91 37.53 24.10
N SER A 60 -11.77 37.93 23.16
CA SER A 60 -12.35 37.04 22.16
C SER A 60 -11.24 36.53 21.22
N THR A 61 -10.12 36.06 21.79
CA THR A 61 -9.31 35.01 21.21
C THR A 61 -10.21 33.80 21.26
N GLY A 62 -10.68 33.31 20.12
CA GLY A 62 -11.53 32.13 20.07
C GLY A 62 -10.94 31.05 20.97
N THR A 63 -11.49 30.91 22.17
CA THR A 63 -10.96 30.03 23.20
C THR A 63 -11.23 28.64 22.67
N PHE A 64 -10.23 28.05 22.02
CA PHE A 64 -10.27 26.67 21.63
C PHE A 64 -10.35 25.91 22.96
N THR A 65 -11.58 25.53 23.32
CA THR A 65 -11.84 24.90 24.60
C THR A 65 -10.93 23.66 24.69
N THR A 66 -10.44 23.36 25.89
CA THR A 66 -9.63 22.16 26.11
C THR A 66 -10.28 20.90 25.52
N ALA A 67 -11.62 20.87 25.50
CA ALA A 67 -12.43 19.84 24.83
C ALA A 67 -12.15 19.75 23.31
N LYS A 68 -12.15 20.88 22.60
CA LYS A 68 -11.86 20.95 21.16
C LYS A 68 -10.41 20.59 20.84
N MET A 69 -9.47 20.87 21.75
CA MET A 69 -8.07 20.43 21.62
C MET A 69 -7.89 18.94 21.81
N MET A 70 -8.57 18.36 22.79
CA MET A 70 -8.62 16.91 22.95
C MET A 70 -9.27 16.25 21.74
N GLU A 71 -10.40 16.77 21.25
CA GLU A 71 -11.10 16.23 20.07
C GLU A 71 -10.19 16.18 18.84
N LEU A 72 -9.50 17.28 18.52
CA LEU A 72 -8.58 17.31 17.38
C LEU A 72 -7.40 16.33 17.52
N LEU A 73 -6.82 16.21 18.72
CA LEU A 73 -5.74 15.26 19.00
C LEU A 73 -6.21 13.81 18.88
N LEU A 74 -7.44 13.51 19.34
CA LEU A 74 -8.04 12.19 19.18
C LEU A 74 -8.27 11.86 17.71
N SER A 75 -8.86 12.77 16.93
CA SER A 75 -9.11 12.56 15.49
C SER A 75 -7.83 12.30 14.71
N MET A 76 -6.78 13.10 14.95
CA MET A 76 -5.48 12.87 14.31
C MET A 76 -4.87 11.52 14.71
N SER A 77 -5.03 11.11 15.98
CA SER A 77 -4.51 9.83 16.46
C SER A 77 -5.29 8.64 15.90
N THR A 78 -6.62 8.75 15.78
CA THR A 78 -7.46 7.70 15.18
C THR A 78 -7.16 7.53 13.70
N GLU A 79 -7.04 8.63 12.95
CA GLU A 79 -6.71 8.58 11.52
C GLU A 79 -5.31 7.99 11.28
N GLN A 80 -4.33 8.33 12.12
CA GLN A 80 -2.98 7.76 12.03
C GLN A 80 -2.97 6.25 12.32
N SER A 81 -3.73 5.83 13.34
CA SER A 81 -3.88 4.41 13.71
C SER A 81 -4.57 3.61 12.60
N GLU A 82 -5.64 4.15 12.02
CA GLU A 82 -6.38 3.53 10.92
C GLU A 82 -5.52 3.41 9.66
N GLN A 83 -4.83 4.48 9.24
CA GLN A 83 -3.93 4.41 8.07
C GLN A 83 -2.80 3.40 8.26
N GLN A 84 -2.24 3.26 9.46
CA GLN A 84 -1.20 2.26 9.71
C GLN A 84 -1.76 0.84 9.63
N SER A 85 -2.95 0.61 10.20
CA SER A 85 -3.65 -0.68 10.13
C SER A 85 -3.97 -1.06 8.68
N GLU A 86 -4.48 -0.13 7.88
CA GLU A 86 -4.76 -0.34 6.45
C GLU A 86 -3.50 -0.70 5.67
N ARG A 87 -2.40 0.03 5.85
CA ARG A 87 -1.13 -0.31 5.18
C ARG A 87 -0.63 -1.70 5.57
N GLN A 88 -0.68 -2.06 6.85
CA GLN A 88 -0.26 -3.39 7.31
C GLN A 88 -1.13 -4.50 6.73
N THR A 89 -2.45 -4.29 6.67
CA THR A 89 -3.37 -5.27 6.09
C THR A 89 -3.18 -5.42 4.58
N GLU A 90 -2.92 -4.34 3.85
CA GLU A 90 -2.59 -4.39 2.42
C GLU A 90 -1.27 -5.10 2.14
N GLU A 91 -0.21 -4.82 2.92
CA GLU A 91 1.08 -5.49 2.80
C GLU A 91 0.97 -7.00 3.04
N LEU A 92 0.27 -7.42 4.10
CA LEU A 92 0.02 -8.83 4.38
C LEU A 92 -0.79 -9.50 3.26
N LYS A 93 -1.81 -8.80 2.74
CA LYS A 93 -2.64 -9.31 1.64
C LYS A 93 -1.82 -9.50 0.35
N GLN A 94 -0.96 -8.53 0.01
CA GLN A 94 -0.04 -8.66 -1.13
C GLN A 94 0.93 -9.81 -0.93
N GLN A 95 1.51 -9.97 0.26
CA GLN A 95 2.46 -11.04 0.54
C GLN A 95 1.82 -12.43 0.43
N ILE A 96 0.61 -12.60 0.97
CA ILE A 96 -0.17 -13.85 0.85
C ILE A 96 -0.49 -14.14 -0.62
N GLN A 97 -0.95 -13.13 -1.36
CA GLN A 97 -1.25 -13.28 -2.78
C GLN A 97 -0.01 -13.70 -3.58
N GLU A 98 1.11 -13.01 -3.37
CA GLU A 98 2.35 -13.27 -4.10
C GLU A 98 2.92 -14.65 -3.75
N GLN A 99 2.85 -15.07 -2.48
CA GLN A 99 3.23 -16.42 -2.08
C GLN A 99 2.34 -17.49 -2.71
N SER A 100 1.02 -17.27 -2.72
CA SER A 100 0.04 -18.16 -3.35
C SER A 100 0.33 -18.32 -4.85
N GLU A 101 0.54 -17.22 -5.56
CA GLU A 101 0.88 -17.23 -6.99
C GLU A 101 2.21 -17.93 -7.27
N ARG A 102 3.23 -17.67 -6.45
CA ARG A 102 4.55 -18.34 -6.58
C ARG A 102 4.43 -19.85 -6.35
N GLN A 103 3.65 -20.30 -5.36
CA GLN A 103 3.42 -21.71 -5.11
C GLN A 103 2.64 -22.37 -6.25
N SER A 104 1.57 -21.72 -6.73
CA SER A 104 0.77 -22.21 -7.86
C SER A 104 1.60 -22.36 -9.13
N LYS A 105 2.45 -21.37 -9.45
CA LYS A 105 3.36 -21.43 -10.60
C LYS A 105 4.33 -22.61 -10.50
N ARG A 106 4.97 -22.80 -9.34
CA ARG A 106 5.91 -23.92 -9.11
C ARG A 106 5.22 -25.27 -9.28
N GLN A 107 4.06 -25.46 -8.67
CA GLN A 107 3.29 -26.71 -8.78
C GLN A 107 2.88 -26.99 -10.23
N THR A 108 2.42 -25.97 -10.95
CA THR A 108 2.01 -26.11 -12.35
C THR A 108 3.20 -26.47 -13.24
N GLU A 109 4.36 -25.86 -13.02
CA GLU A 109 5.56 -26.11 -13.80
C GLU A 109 6.14 -27.51 -13.55
N GLU A 110 6.17 -27.96 -12.29
CA GLU A 110 6.56 -29.34 -11.93
C GLU A 110 5.66 -30.38 -12.59
N LEU A 111 4.33 -30.21 -12.52
CA LEU A 111 3.38 -31.11 -13.19
C LEU A 111 3.57 -31.10 -14.70
N ARG A 112 3.75 -29.91 -15.30
CA ARG A 112 4.00 -29.79 -16.74
C ARG A 112 5.27 -30.51 -17.16
N GLN A 113 6.33 -30.41 -16.37
CA GLN A 113 7.60 -31.09 -16.64
C GLN A 113 7.47 -32.61 -16.51
N GLN A 114 6.79 -33.10 -15.47
CA GLN A 114 6.51 -34.53 -15.32
C GLN A 114 5.72 -35.10 -16.50
N ILE A 115 4.67 -34.40 -16.94
CA ILE A 115 3.87 -34.80 -18.10
C ILE A 115 4.73 -34.84 -19.36
N LYS A 116 5.57 -33.82 -19.57
CA LYS A 116 6.48 -33.75 -20.72
C LYS A 116 7.44 -34.94 -20.74
N GLU A 117 8.11 -35.22 -19.62
CA GLU A 117 9.04 -36.34 -19.54
C GLU A 117 8.34 -37.70 -19.71
N GLN A 118 7.15 -37.88 -19.13
CA GLN A 118 6.37 -39.10 -19.36
C GLN A 118 5.99 -39.27 -20.82
N SER A 119 5.56 -38.19 -21.48
CA SER A 119 5.22 -38.21 -22.91
C SER A 119 6.44 -38.58 -23.77
N GLU A 120 7.61 -38.04 -23.48
CA GLU A 120 8.86 -38.37 -24.18
C GLU A 120 9.25 -39.84 -23.99
N ARG A 121 9.17 -40.35 -22.75
CA ARG A 121 9.43 -41.78 -22.45
C ARG A 121 8.47 -42.69 -23.22
N GLN A 122 7.16 -42.43 -23.16
CA GLN A 122 6.15 -43.22 -23.88
C GLN A 122 6.35 -43.18 -25.39
N THR A 123 6.72 -42.02 -25.94
CA THR A 123 7.01 -41.87 -27.38
C THR A 123 8.24 -42.70 -27.79
N GLY A 124 9.26 -42.75 -26.93
CA GLY A 124 10.45 -43.60 -27.12
C GLY A 124 10.10 -45.09 -27.11
N GLU A 125 9.33 -45.55 -26.13
CA GLU A 125 8.86 -46.94 -26.03
C GLU A 125 8.02 -47.34 -27.24
N LEU A 126 7.08 -46.48 -27.67
CA LEU A 126 6.27 -46.73 -28.86
C LEU A 126 7.11 -46.85 -30.13
N LYS A 127 8.16 -46.02 -30.27
CA LYS A 127 9.08 -46.10 -31.40
C LYS A 127 9.84 -47.43 -31.38
N GLN A 128 10.34 -47.85 -30.22
CA GLN A 128 11.03 -49.13 -30.07
C GLN A 128 10.13 -50.32 -30.41
N ILE A 129 8.90 -50.35 -29.89
CA ILE A 129 7.91 -51.39 -30.19
C ILE A 129 7.59 -51.42 -31.69
N LYS A 130 7.45 -50.26 -32.33
CA LYS A 130 7.22 -50.15 -33.77
C LYS A 130 8.38 -50.74 -34.58
N ASP A 131 9.61 -50.47 -34.18
CA ASP A 131 10.80 -50.99 -34.87
C ASP A 131 10.92 -52.51 -34.69
N GLN A 132 10.65 -53.03 -33.49
CA GLN A 132 10.58 -54.48 -33.23
C GLN A 132 9.50 -55.16 -34.07
N LEU A 133 8.30 -54.58 -34.14
CA LEU A 133 7.21 -55.12 -34.95
C LEU A 133 7.56 -55.16 -36.43
N LYS A 134 8.28 -54.14 -36.92
CA LYS A 134 8.78 -54.11 -38.30
C LYS A 134 9.76 -55.25 -38.58
N HIS A 135 10.67 -55.53 -37.64
CA HIS A 135 11.61 -56.65 -37.76
C HIS A 135 10.88 -57.99 -37.82
N VAL A 136 10.00 -58.26 -36.85
CA VAL A 136 9.21 -59.51 -36.79
C VAL A 136 8.38 -59.69 -38.07
N LYS A 137 7.78 -58.61 -38.60
CA LYS A 137 7.02 -58.68 -39.84
C LYS A 137 7.88 -59.10 -41.04
N LEU A 138 9.12 -58.60 -41.13
CA LEU A 138 10.05 -58.99 -42.20
C LEU A 138 10.46 -60.45 -42.06
N GLU A 139 10.81 -60.88 -40.85
CA GLU A 139 11.20 -62.26 -40.56
C GLU A 139 10.07 -63.25 -40.90
N VAL A 140 8.83 -62.93 -40.53
CA VAL A 140 7.67 -63.75 -40.90
C VAL A 140 7.45 -63.78 -42.41
N ALA A 141 7.65 -62.66 -43.12
CA ALA A 141 7.53 -62.64 -44.58
C ALA A 141 8.58 -63.54 -45.25
N GLU A 142 9.83 -63.48 -44.80
CA GLU A 142 10.92 -64.34 -45.28
C GLU A 142 10.63 -65.82 -45.02
N GLN A 143 10.15 -66.17 -43.82
CA GLN A 143 9.72 -67.53 -43.50
C GLN A 143 8.59 -68.02 -44.42
N ILE A 144 7.63 -67.15 -44.77
CA ILE A 144 6.55 -67.51 -45.71
C ILE A 144 7.09 -67.77 -47.12
N GLU A 145 8.04 -66.97 -47.61
CA GLU A 145 8.68 -67.17 -48.92
C GLU A 145 9.49 -68.48 -48.96
N GLU A 146 10.26 -68.76 -47.91
CA GLU A 146 10.98 -70.03 -47.79
C GLU A 146 10.04 -71.23 -47.81
N GLN A 147 8.96 -71.18 -47.01
CA GLN A 147 7.99 -72.27 -46.95
C GLN A 147 7.28 -72.44 -48.30
N SER A 148 6.93 -71.34 -48.97
CA SER A 148 6.34 -71.38 -50.32
C SER A 148 7.27 -72.09 -51.31
N THR A 149 8.57 -71.78 -51.28
CA THR A 149 9.58 -72.43 -52.13
C THR A 149 9.71 -73.93 -51.82
N ARG A 150 9.73 -74.30 -50.52
CA ARG A 150 9.80 -75.70 -50.10
C ARG A 150 8.56 -76.48 -50.56
N ILE A 151 7.37 -75.90 -50.41
CA ILE A 151 6.11 -76.48 -50.88
C ILE A 151 6.17 -76.72 -52.39
N GLU A 152 6.62 -75.73 -53.16
CA GLU A 152 6.74 -75.84 -54.62
C GLU A 152 7.67 -77.00 -55.03
N MET A 153 8.84 -77.13 -54.37
CA MET A 153 9.76 -78.24 -54.62
C MET A 153 9.13 -79.61 -54.33
N ILE A 154 8.39 -79.73 -53.23
CA ILE A 154 7.67 -80.95 -52.87
C ILE A 154 6.60 -81.27 -53.91
N SER A 155 5.79 -80.29 -54.31
CA SER A 155 4.76 -80.45 -55.33
C SER A 155 5.34 -80.94 -56.67
N ARG A 156 6.45 -80.35 -57.13
CA ARG A 156 7.15 -80.81 -58.35
C ARG A 156 7.61 -82.27 -58.24
N ASN A 157 8.21 -82.66 -57.11
CA ASN A 157 8.67 -84.03 -56.90
C ASN A 157 7.53 -85.07 -56.86
N LEU A 158 6.36 -84.70 -56.33
CA LEU A 158 5.18 -85.57 -56.31
C LEU A 158 4.58 -85.77 -57.71
N ILE A 159 4.58 -84.74 -58.55
CA ILE A 159 4.06 -84.82 -59.94
C ILE A 159 4.92 -85.74 -60.82
N VAL A 160 6.23 -85.82 -60.58
CA VAL A 160 7.18 -86.55 -61.44
C VAL A 160 7.32 -88.04 -61.07
N ARG A 161 6.81 -88.50 -59.93
CA ARG A 161 6.83 -89.94 -59.58
C ARG A 161 5.71 -90.68 -60.34
N PRO A 162 6.03 -91.60 -61.27
CA PRO A 162 5.01 -92.46 -61.88
C PRO A 162 4.47 -93.40 -60.80
N LEU A 163 3.15 -93.49 -60.69
CA LEU A 163 2.47 -94.52 -59.91
C LEU A 163 2.89 -95.89 -60.48
N ARG A 164 3.79 -96.57 -59.79
CA ARG A 164 4.11 -97.99 -60.00
C ARG A 164 3.31 -98.83 -59.01
#